data_AF-A0A645C9N2-F1
#
_entry.id   AF-A0A645C9N2-F1
#
_cell.length_a   1.000
_cell.length_b   1.000
_cell.length_c   1.000
_cell.angle_alpha   90.00
_cell.angle_beta   90.00
_cell.angle_gamma   90.00
#
_symmetry.space_group_name_H-M   'P 1'
#
loop_
_entity.id
_entity.type
_entity.pdbx_description
1 polymer ?
#
loop_
_entity_poly.entity_id
_entity_poly.type
_entity_poly.pdbx_seq_one_letter_code
_entity_poly.pdbx_strand_id
1 'polypeptide(L)'
;MAPFYPYLVSFAGTHDTPRIRTELGSDQLQILTLAAVLTMEGISLIYYGDELGMEGGEDPDNRRAMRWDLVNSPLAQEIRALANFRAQNAVLRRGSMEPVFAGDRALLFTRSIGEETCAVVINFGAEEAHLSGKFHKVLLGEAILAENGVRVPAMRYAVVR
;
A
#
# COMPACT_ATOMS: atom_id res chain seq x y z
N MET A 1 9.77 -19.30 21.53
CA MET A 1 9.06 -19.13 20.25
C MET A 1 10.10 -19.08 19.14
N ALA A 2 9.96 -19.89 18.09
CA ALA A 2 10.74 -19.68 16.88
C ALA A 2 10.34 -18.32 16.28
N PRO A 3 11.28 -17.48 15.83
CA PRO A 3 10.92 -16.24 15.18
C PRO A 3 10.16 -16.55 13.89
N PHE A 4 8.90 -16.13 13.83
CA PHE A 4 8.11 -16.16 12.60
C PHE A 4 8.62 -15.01 11.71
N TYR A 5 9.42 -15.35 10.71
CA TYR A 5 9.84 -14.41 9.69
C TYR A 5 8.98 -14.64 8.44
N PRO A 6 8.12 -13.68 8.05
CA PRO A 6 7.34 -13.80 6.84
C PRO A 6 8.26 -13.58 5.62
N TYR A 7 8.72 -14.67 5.01
CA TYR A 7 9.61 -14.65 3.83
C TYR A 7 8.86 -14.59 2.49
N LEU A 8 7.54 -14.44 2.51
CA LEU A 8 6.77 -14.32 1.28
C LEU A 8 7.02 -12.96 0.64
N VAL A 9 7.23 -12.97 -0.68
CA VAL A 9 7.39 -11.76 -1.47
C VAL A 9 6.01 -11.31 -1.95
N SER A 10 5.61 -10.10 -1.59
CA SER A 10 4.39 -9.47 -2.09
C SER A 10 4.76 -8.55 -3.25
N PHE A 11 4.09 -8.73 -4.40
CA PHE A 11 4.26 -7.91 -5.59
C PHE A 11 2.92 -7.74 -6.29
N ALA A 12 2.79 -6.65 -7.05
CA ALA A 12 1.61 -6.39 -7.86
C ALA A 12 1.79 -6.84 -9.34
N GLY A 13 3.04 -6.92 -9.80
CA GLY A 13 3.40 -7.37 -11.15
C GLY A 13 4.88 -7.72 -11.24
N THR A 14 5.27 -8.40 -12.31
CA THR A 14 6.67 -8.75 -12.61
C THR A 14 6.93 -8.71 -14.13
N HIS A 15 8.10 -9.18 -14.54
CA HIS A 15 8.46 -9.37 -15.95
C HIS A 15 7.65 -10.45 -16.71
N ASP A 16 6.80 -11.21 -16.02
CA ASP A 16 5.97 -12.29 -16.59
C ASP A 16 4.47 -11.92 -16.67
N THR A 17 4.11 -10.69 -16.33
CA THR A 17 2.72 -10.19 -16.40
C THR A 17 2.68 -8.84 -17.10
N PRO A 18 1.53 -8.42 -17.67
CA PRO A 18 1.31 -7.02 -18.01
C PRO A 18 1.59 -6.10 -16.82
N ARG A 19 1.99 -4.87 -17.10
CA ARG A 19 2.25 -3.88 -16.04
C ARG A 19 0.95 -3.46 -15.38
N ILE A 20 0.99 -3.29 -14.07
CA ILE A 20 -0.17 -2.91 -13.28
C ILE A 20 -0.81 -1.60 -13.75
N ARG A 21 -0.01 -0.68 -14.30
CA ARG A 21 -0.54 0.56 -14.87
C ARG A 21 -1.50 0.28 -16.02
N THR A 22 -1.12 -0.62 -16.92
CA THR A 22 -1.88 -0.95 -18.13
C THR A 22 -3.20 -1.62 -17.77
N GLU A 23 -3.20 -2.49 -16.76
CA GLU A 23 -4.41 -3.14 -16.25
C GLU A 23 -5.34 -2.17 -15.52
N LEU A 24 -4.78 -1.27 -14.70
CA LEU A 24 -5.58 -0.38 -13.84
C LEU A 24 -6.00 0.92 -14.52
N GLY A 25 -5.22 1.40 -15.49
CA GLY A 25 -5.47 2.65 -16.22
C GLY A 25 -5.49 3.92 -15.34
N SER A 26 -4.96 3.89 -14.11
CA SER A 26 -5.13 4.98 -13.14
C SER A 26 -3.95 5.12 -12.17
N ASP A 27 -3.46 6.36 -12.00
CA ASP A 27 -2.43 6.72 -11.01
C ASP A 27 -2.90 6.39 -9.61
N GLN A 28 -4.16 6.71 -9.32
CA GLN A 28 -4.70 6.52 -7.99
C GLN A 28 -4.82 5.03 -7.64
N LEU A 29 -5.30 4.20 -8.57
CA LEU A 29 -5.37 2.75 -8.31
C LEU A 29 -3.98 2.14 -8.14
N GLN A 30 -3.00 2.63 -8.89
CA GLN A 30 -1.61 2.21 -8.76
C GLN A 30 -1.02 2.59 -7.39
N ILE A 31 -1.28 3.81 -6.91
CA ILE A 31 -0.89 4.23 -5.55
C ILE A 31 -1.49 3.29 -4.51
N LEU A 32 -2.79 3.00 -4.58
CA LEU A 32 -3.47 2.14 -3.60
C LEU A 32 -2.94 0.70 -3.65
N THR A 33 -2.65 0.19 -4.84
CA THR A 33 -2.11 -1.16 -5.03
C THR A 33 -0.69 -1.26 -4.46
N LEU A 34 0.17 -0.29 -4.74
CA LEU A 34 1.53 -0.26 -4.20
C LEU A 34 1.53 0.06 -2.69
N ALA A 35 0.56 0.84 -2.19
CA ALA A 35 0.35 1.02 -0.76
C ALA A 35 0.05 -0.33 -0.09
N ALA A 36 -0.78 -1.19 -0.70
CA ALA A 36 -1.03 -2.54 -0.19
C ALA A 36 0.26 -3.37 -0.15
N VAL A 37 0.99 -3.45 -1.27
CA VAL A 37 2.27 -4.17 -1.34
C VAL A 37 3.28 -3.67 -0.29
N LEU A 38 3.36 -2.36 -0.06
CA LEU A 38 4.30 -1.74 0.88
C LEU A 38 3.85 -1.78 2.35
N THR A 39 2.59 -2.09 2.63
CA THR A 39 2.05 -2.10 4.01
C THR A 39 1.64 -3.48 4.48
N MET A 40 1.52 -4.47 3.60
CA MET A 40 1.32 -5.87 3.97
C MET A 40 2.55 -6.48 4.66
N GLU A 41 2.31 -7.59 5.35
CA GLU A 41 3.35 -8.45 5.93
C GLU A 41 4.15 -9.17 4.83
N GLY A 42 5.47 -9.31 5.03
CA GLY A 42 6.36 -9.96 4.06
C GLY A 42 7.40 -9.02 3.45
N ILE A 43 7.96 -9.43 2.32
CA ILE A 43 8.98 -8.69 1.57
C ILE A 43 8.30 -8.01 0.38
N SER A 44 8.16 -6.69 0.43
CA SER A 44 7.58 -5.91 -0.66
C SER A 44 8.52 -5.86 -1.86
N LEU A 45 8.01 -6.18 -3.05
CA LEU A 45 8.71 -6.04 -4.33
C LEU A 45 7.94 -5.07 -5.22
N ILE A 46 8.67 -4.08 -5.73
CA ILE A 46 8.21 -3.15 -6.77
C ILE A 46 9.00 -3.47 -8.04
N TYR A 47 8.30 -3.81 -9.12
CA TYR A 47 8.93 -4.02 -10.41
C TYR A 47 9.31 -2.66 -11.02
N TYR A 48 10.55 -2.53 -11.54
CA TYR A 48 11.10 -1.23 -11.92
C TYR A 48 10.15 -0.48 -12.86
N GLY A 49 9.90 0.79 -12.57
CA GLY A 49 8.99 1.63 -13.36
C GLY A 49 7.54 1.59 -12.91
N ASP A 50 7.12 0.63 -12.07
CA ASP A 50 5.79 0.65 -11.47
C ASP A 50 5.67 1.78 -10.45
N GLU A 51 6.75 2.20 -9.79
CA GLU A 51 6.78 3.43 -8.99
C GLU A 51 6.62 4.70 -9.85
N LEU A 52 6.79 4.60 -11.18
CA LEU A 52 6.69 5.69 -12.13
C LEU A 52 5.42 5.65 -12.99
N GLY A 53 4.56 4.65 -12.82
CA GLY A 53 3.37 4.51 -13.66
C GLY A 53 3.69 4.04 -15.07
N MET A 54 4.77 3.26 -15.27
CA MET A 54 5.09 2.74 -16.60
C MET A 54 4.02 1.75 -17.08
N GLU A 55 3.59 1.93 -18.34
CA GLU A 55 2.70 1.01 -19.05
C GLU A 55 3.49 -0.03 -19.85
N GLY A 56 2.88 -1.19 -20.07
CA GLY A 56 3.37 -2.28 -20.92
C GLY A 56 2.41 -3.48 -20.87
N GLY A 57 2.07 -4.03 -22.03
CA GLY A 57 1.27 -5.25 -22.17
C GLY A 57 2.08 -6.52 -21.89
N GLU A 58 1.81 -7.60 -22.62
CA GLU A 58 2.55 -8.87 -22.50
C GLU A 58 4.05 -8.73 -22.85
N ASP A 59 4.85 -9.75 -22.49
CA ASP A 59 6.27 -9.85 -22.89
C ASP A 59 6.42 -9.69 -24.42
N PRO A 60 7.28 -8.79 -24.94
CA PRO A 60 8.29 -7.98 -24.24
C PRO A 60 7.90 -6.53 -23.90
N ASP A 61 6.65 -6.15 -24.10
CA ASP A 61 6.19 -4.78 -23.87
C ASP A 61 6.23 -4.38 -22.38
N ASN A 62 6.10 -5.34 -21.46
CA ASN A 62 6.33 -5.14 -20.01
C ASN A 62 7.81 -4.89 -19.62
N ARG A 63 8.75 -5.00 -20.57
CA ARG A 63 10.21 -4.86 -20.37
C ARG A 63 10.81 -3.61 -21.06
N ARG A 64 10.00 -2.56 -21.26
CA ARG A 64 10.45 -1.26 -21.80
C ARG A 64 11.60 -0.64 -21.00
N ALA A 65 12.40 0.21 -21.67
CA ALA A 65 13.43 1.00 -21.02
C ALA A 65 12.84 1.93 -19.94
N MET A 66 13.57 2.09 -18.84
CA MET A 66 13.14 2.91 -17.70
C MET A 66 12.96 4.38 -18.07
N ARG A 67 11.86 4.99 -17.60
CA ARG A 67 11.52 6.40 -17.83
C ARG A 67 12.14 7.32 -16.77
N TRP A 68 13.44 7.54 -16.89
CA TRP A 68 14.21 8.37 -15.94
C TRP A 68 13.71 9.82 -15.80
N ASP A 69 13.00 10.34 -16.80
CA ASP A 69 12.38 11.66 -16.77
C ASP A 69 11.22 11.76 -15.75
N LEU A 70 10.66 10.64 -15.29
CA LEU A 70 9.51 10.59 -14.39
C LEU A 70 9.87 10.38 -12.91
N VAL A 71 11.15 10.24 -12.55
CA VAL A 71 11.58 9.91 -11.17
C VAL A 71 11.22 10.95 -10.10
N ASN A 72 10.82 12.15 -10.53
CA ASN A 72 10.34 13.22 -9.64
C ASN A 72 8.86 13.54 -9.85
N SER A 73 8.12 12.71 -10.59
CA SER A 73 6.68 12.87 -10.77
C SER A 73 5.93 12.77 -9.44
N PRO A 74 4.71 13.34 -9.31
CA PRO A 74 3.91 13.22 -8.10
C PRO A 74 3.69 11.76 -7.65
N LEU A 75 3.43 10.86 -8.61
CA LEU A 75 3.31 9.42 -8.34
C LEU A 75 4.59 8.85 -7.72
N ALA A 76 5.75 9.13 -8.32
CA ALA A 76 7.04 8.65 -7.81
C ALA A 76 7.35 9.19 -6.41
N GLN A 77 6.98 10.45 -6.12
CA GLN A 77 7.14 11.04 -4.80
C GLN A 77 6.24 10.36 -3.76
N GLU A 78 4.99 10.06 -4.10
CA GLU A 78 4.03 9.36 -3.24
C GLU A 78 4.52 7.95 -2.89
N ILE A 79 4.93 7.17 -3.90
CA ILE A 79 5.47 5.81 -3.69
C ILE A 79 6.77 5.84 -2.89
N ARG A 80 7.63 6.85 -3.12
CA ARG A 80 8.84 7.08 -2.32
C ARG A 80 8.50 7.37 -0.85
N ALA A 81 7.48 8.19 -0.59
CA ALA A 81 7.03 8.48 0.78
C ALA A 81 6.55 7.22 1.49
N LEU A 82 5.74 6.39 0.83
CA LEU A 82 5.31 5.08 1.32
C LEU A 82 6.48 4.14 1.63
N ALA A 83 7.44 4.00 0.70
CA ALA A 83 8.60 3.15 0.87
C ALA A 83 9.49 3.61 2.04
N ASN A 84 9.73 4.93 2.15
CA ASN A 84 10.46 5.51 3.27
C ASN A 84 9.73 5.30 4.61
N PHE A 85 8.40 5.48 4.62
CA PHE A 85 7.60 5.22 5.80
C PHE A 85 7.71 3.76 6.25
N ARG A 86 7.60 2.79 5.32
CA ARG A 86 7.87 1.37 5.65
C ARG A 86 9.28 1.19 6.22
N ALA A 87 10.30 1.75 5.57
CA ALA A 87 11.69 1.61 6.00
C ALA A 87 11.93 2.07 7.44
N GLN A 88 11.27 3.17 7.84
CA GLN A 88 11.41 3.77 9.17
C GLN A 88 10.54 3.09 10.25
N ASN A 89 9.48 2.36 9.87
CA ASN A 89 8.54 1.75 10.82
C ASN A 89 8.77 0.25 10.98
N ALA A 90 9.22 -0.18 12.17
CA ALA A 90 9.45 -1.60 12.47
C ALA A 90 8.16 -2.43 12.41
N VAL A 91 7.02 -1.85 12.83
CA VAL A 91 5.70 -2.49 12.78
C VAL A 91 5.30 -2.91 11.37
N LEU A 92 5.62 -2.11 10.35
CA LEU A 92 5.33 -2.47 8.95
C LEU A 92 6.33 -3.47 8.38
N ARG A 93 7.60 -3.43 8.80
CA ARG A 93 8.63 -4.34 8.28
C ARG A 93 8.59 -5.74 8.89
N ARG A 94 8.19 -5.85 10.15
CA ARG A 94 8.37 -7.07 10.96
C ARG A 94 7.14 -7.47 11.77
N GLY A 95 6.12 -6.61 11.87
CA GLY A 95 4.93 -6.94 12.64
C GLY A 95 4.04 -7.97 11.93
N SER A 96 3.30 -8.75 12.71
CA SER A 96 2.28 -9.65 12.17
C SER A 96 1.13 -8.85 11.56
N MET A 97 0.42 -9.43 10.59
CA MET A 97 -0.76 -8.84 9.98
C MET A 97 -2.03 -9.61 10.37
N GLU A 98 -3.02 -8.90 10.90
CA GLU A 98 -4.36 -9.43 11.17
C GLU A 98 -5.39 -8.70 10.31
N PRO A 99 -6.03 -9.38 9.33
CA PRO A 99 -7.10 -8.80 8.54
C PRO A 99 -8.28 -8.35 9.40
N VAL A 100 -8.88 -7.21 9.05
CA VAL A 100 -10.11 -6.72 9.66
C VAL A 100 -11.20 -6.75 8.61
N PHE A 101 -12.25 -7.54 8.83
CA PHE A 101 -13.38 -7.60 7.92
C PHE A 101 -14.19 -6.29 8.00
N ALA A 102 -14.12 -5.48 6.95
CA ALA A 102 -14.89 -4.25 6.84
C ALA A 102 -15.05 -3.79 5.37
N GLY A 103 -16.29 -3.86 4.87
CA GLY A 103 -16.70 -3.28 3.57
C GLY A 103 -16.25 -4.04 2.32
N ASP A 104 -16.97 -3.85 1.21
CA ASP A 104 -16.80 -4.62 -0.04
C ASP A 104 -15.65 -4.12 -0.94
N ARG A 105 -15.06 -2.95 -0.64
CA ARG A 105 -14.06 -2.30 -1.52
C ARG A 105 -12.88 -1.67 -0.77
N ALA A 106 -12.55 -2.19 0.41
CA ALA A 106 -11.42 -1.69 1.17
C ALA A 106 -10.59 -2.84 1.73
N LEU A 107 -9.26 -2.69 1.72
CA LEU A 107 -8.33 -3.58 2.41
C LEU A 107 -8.04 -2.97 3.78
N LEU A 108 -8.45 -3.68 4.82
CA LEU A 108 -8.25 -3.27 6.20
C LEU A 108 -7.53 -4.37 6.96
N PHE A 109 -6.47 -3.99 7.67
CA PHE A 109 -5.73 -4.91 8.52
C PHE A 109 -4.96 -4.14 9.58
N THR A 110 -4.64 -4.81 10.68
CA THR A 110 -3.72 -4.28 11.70
C THR A 110 -2.34 -4.88 11.52
N ARG A 111 -1.32 -4.10 11.90
CA ARG A 111 0.07 -4.54 11.99
C ARG A 111 0.53 -4.37 13.43
N SER A 112 1.13 -5.41 14.01
CA SER A 112 1.54 -5.41 15.43
C SER A 112 2.93 -6.00 15.63
N ILE A 113 3.76 -5.34 16.45
CA ILE A 113 5.04 -5.89 16.93
C ILE A 113 5.25 -5.49 18.40
N GLY A 114 5.31 -6.48 19.30
CA GLY A 114 5.33 -6.20 20.73
C GLY A 114 4.07 -5.40 21.14
N GLU A 115 4.27 -4.23 21.74
CA GLU A 115 3.19 -3.31 22.15
C GLU A 115 2.85 -2.27 21.07
N GLU A 116 3.60 -2.23 19.96
CA GLU A 116 3.35 -1.28 18.88
C GLU A 116 2.34 -1.84 17.87
N THR A 117 1.22 -1.12 17.70
CA THR A 117 0.17 -1.45 16.72
C THR A 117 -0.11 -0.26 15.81
N CYS A 118 -0.47 -0.52 14.55
CA CYS A 118 -1.15 0.43 13.68
C CYS A 118 -2.20 -0.29 12.84
N ALA A 119 -3.24 0.42 12.41
CA ALA A 119 -4.16 -0.05 11.39
C ALA A 119 -3.82 0.55 10.03
N VAL A 120 -4.00 -0.24 8.98
CA VAL A 120 -3.88 0.18 7.58
C VAL A 120 -5.26 0.05 6.96
N VAL A 121 -5.67 1.10 6.26
CA VAL A 121 -6.94 1.16 5.53
C VAL A 121 -6.63 1.62 4.12
N ILE A 122 -7.00 0.84 3.11
CA ILE A 122 -6.82 1.17 1.70
C ILE A 122 -8.18 1.07 1.03
N ASN A 123 -8.75 2.21 0.65
CA ASN A 123 -10.10 2.31 0.13
C ASN A 123 -10.09 2.39 -1.41
N PHE A 124 -10.56 1.34 -2.06
CA PHE A 124 -10.78 1.24 -3.52
C PHE A 124 -12.24 1.54 -3.91
N GLY A 125 -13.05 2.00 -2.95
CA GLY A 125 -14.45 2.37 -3.12
C GLY A 125 -14.65 3.81 -3.56
N ALA A 126 -15.87 4.10 -4.00
CA ALA A 126 -16.34 5.44 -4.35
C ALA A 126 -16.86 6.23 -3.13
N GLU A 127 -17.03 5.57 -1.99
CA GLU A 127 -17.53 6.13 -0.74
C GLU A 127 -16.46 6.04 0.37
N GLU A 128 -16.66 6.74 1.48
CA GLU A 128 -15.76 6.64 2.64
C GLU A 128 -15.75 5.22 3.23
N ALA A 129 -14.55 4.70 3.50
CA ALA A 129 -14.37 3.47 4.28
C ALA A 129 -14.32 3.82 5.77
N HIS A 130 -15.01 3.04 6.60
CA HIS A 130 -15.03 3.23 8.04
C HIS A 130 -14.40 2.04 8.76
N LEU A 131 -13.48 2.34 9.67
CA LEU A 131 -12.94 1.36 10.62
C LEU A 131 -13.31 1.78 12.03
N SER A 132 -14.14 0.98 12.68
CA SER A 132 -14.50 1.17 14.08
C SER A 132 -13.31 0.90 14.99
N GLY A 133 -13.13 1.72 16.03
CA GLY A 133 -12.04 1.58 16.97
C GLY A 133 -11.66 2.90 17.63
N LYS A 134 -10.61 2.88 18.44
CA LYS A 134 -10.03 4.09 19.05
C LYS A 134 -8.72 4.39 18.34
N PHE A 135 -8.72 5.45 17.53
CA PHE A 135 -7.55 5.95 16.83
C PHE A 135 -7.31 7.40 17.25
N HIS A 136 -6.06 7.77 17.45
CA HIS A 136 -5.66 9.07 17.96
C HIS A 136 -4.69 9.81 17.03
N LYS A 137 -4.15 9.14 16.00
CA LYS A 137 -3.21 9.74 15.07
C LYS A 137 -3.27 9.13 13.67
N VAL A 138 -3.23 10.00 12.67
CA VAL A 138 -2.90 9.61 11.29
C VAL A 138 -1.38 9.67 11.13
N LEU A 139 -0.76 8.53 10.79
CA LEU A 139 0.68 8.39 10.62
C LEU A 139 1.12 8.65 9.18
N LEU A 140 0.29 8.27 8.20
CA LEU A 140 0.50 8.46 6.78
C LEU A 140 -0.84 8.46 6.04
N GLY A 141 -0.93 9.19 4.93
CA GLY A 141 -2.11 9.21 4.06
C GLY A 141 -3.21 10.13 4.57
N GLU A 142 -4.45 9.87 4.14
CA GLU A 142 -5.59 10.74 4.35
C GLU A 142 -6.69 10.03 5.15
N ALA A 143 -7.02 10.56 6.32
CA ALA A 143 -8.05 10.01 7.19
C ALA A 143 -8.65 11.08 8.11
N ILE A 144 -9.91 10.87 8.50
CA ILE A 144 -10.65 11.68 9.47
C ILE A 144 -10.83 10.85 10.73
N LEU A 145 -10.20 11.26 11.83
CA LEU A 145 -10.39 10.65 13.14
C LEU A 145 -11.75 11.04 13.71
N ALA A 146 -12.49 10.06 14.20
CA ALA A 146 -13.77 10.22 14.88
C ALA A 146 -13.74 9.55 16.25
N GLU A 147 -14.70 9.87 17.11
CA GLU A 147 -14.76 9.36 18.49
C GLU A 147 -14.76 7.82 18.57
N ASN A 148 -15.39 7.16 17.59
CA ASN A 148 -15.56 5.70 17.56
C ASN A 148 -14.91 5.02 16.34
N GLY A 149 -14.00 5.70 15.65
CA GLY A 149 -13.34 5.10 14.51
C GLY A 149 -12.53 6.08 13.67
N VAL A 150 -12.18 5.61 12.48
CA VAL A 150 -11.56 6.44 11.45
C VAL A 150 -12.31 6.28 10.14
N ARG A 151 -12.45 7.40 9.41
CA ARG A 151 -12.98 7.41 8.04
C ARG A 151 -11.85 7.70 7.06
N VAL A 152 -11.74 6.90 6.02
CA VAL A 152 -10.78 7.10 4.92
C VAL A 152 -11.58 7.44 3.66
N PRO A 153 -11.31 8.60 3.02
CA PRO A 153 -12.03 9.01 1.83
C PRO A 153 -11.97 7.97 0.71
N ALA A 154 -12.89 8.09 -0.25
CA ALA A 154 -12.89 7.30 -1.47
C ALA A 154 -11.52 7.40 -2.18
N MET A 155 -11.03 6.27 -2.69
CA MET A 155 -9.77 6.22 -3.44
C MET A 155 -8.56 6.79 -2.68
N ARG A 156 -8.52 6.57 -1.36
CA ARG A 156 -7.42 6.98 -0.47
C ARG A 156 -6.97 5.82 0.41
N TYR A 157 -5.79 5.99 1.01
CA TYR A 157 -5.27 5.09 2.02
C TYR A 157 -4.87 5.88 3.26
N ALA A 158 -4.80 5.21 4.40
CA ALA A 158 -4.22 5.75 5.61
C ALA A 158 -3.56 4.66 6.45
N VAL A 159 -2.50 5.05 7.15
CA VAL A 159 -1.96 4.30 8.29
C VAL A 159 -2.27 5.09 9.54
N VAL A 160 -2.94 4.46 10.51
CA VAL A 160 -3.44 5.12 11.71
C VAL A 160 -3.07 4.34 12.97
N ARG A 161 -3.02 5.05 14.10
CA ARG A 161 -2.76 4.50 15.43
C ARG A 161 -3.70 5.15 16.43
#